data_AF-A0A0L7LGY0-F1
#
_entry.id   AF-A0A0L7LGY0-F1
#
_cell.length_a   1.000
_cell.length_b   1.000
_cell.length_c   1.000
_cell.angle_alpha   90.00
_cell.angle_beta   90.00
_cell.angle_gamma   90.00
#
_symmetry.space_group_name_H-M   'P 1'
#
loop_
_entity.id
_entity.type
_entity.pdbx_description
1 polymer ?
#
loop_
_entity_poly.entity_id
_entity_poly.type
_entity_poly.pdbx_seq_one_letter_code
_entity_poly.pdbx_strand_id
1 'polypeptide(L)'
;MASYIILVALALVCVVQAQRPFYAGLSPIGYPQTAENDLLSNRFGEDEDQPIEARGDGNLINRFNAMPIDNQPFWYLNWRQYNALRQRPQTYPQRPNSFINRFRK
;
A
#
# COMPACT_ATOMS: atom_id res chain seq x y z
N MET A 1 -1.14 -49.67 -2.17
CA MET A 1 -1.59 -48.99 -0.93
C MET A 1 -0.74 -47.77 -0.57
N ALA A 2 0.57 -47.72 -0.84
CA ALA A 2 1.38 -46.54 -0.51
C ALA A 2 1.11 -45.29 -1.40
N SER A 3 0.65 -45.47 -2.64
CA SER A 3 0.46 -44.36 -3.61
C SER A 3 -0.63 -43.37 -3.22
N TYR A 4 -1.77 -43.83 -2.69
CA TYR A 4 -2.84 -42.92 -2.25
C TYR A 4 -2.42 -42.13 -1.00
N ILE A 5 -1.58 -42.70 -0.14
CA ILE A 5 -1.06 -42.03 1.06
C ILE A 5 -0.19 -40.83 0.66
N ILE A 6 0.65 -41.00 -0.37
CA ILE A 6 1.49 -39.92 -0.91
C ILE A 6 0.62 -38.79 -1.47
N LEU A 7 -0.44 -39.12 -2.23
CA LEU A 7 -1.36 -38.11 -2.78
C LEU A 7 -2.12 -37.35 -1.69
N VAL A 8 -2.58 -38.06 -0.65
CA VAL A 8 -3.27 -37.44 0.49
C VAL A 8 -2.32 -36.54 1.28
N ALA A 9 -1.08 -36.98 1.54
CA ALA A 9 -0.08 -36.17 2.23
C ALA A 9 0.25 -34.88 1.45
N LEU A 10 0.41 -34.99 0.14
CA LEU A 10 0.73 -33.84 -0.73
C LEU A 10 -0.44 -32.84 -0.78
N ALA A 11 -1.68 -33.34 -0.86
CA ALA A 11 -2.88 -32.50 -0.78
C ALA A 11 -2.98 -31.75 0.57
N LEU A 12 -2.61 -32.40 1.68
CA LEU A 12 -2.62 -31.81 3.02
C LEU A 12 -1.61 -30.66 3.15
N VAL A 13 -0.41 -30.81 2.60
CA VAL A 13 0.60 -29.73 2.57
C VAL A 13 0.10 -28.54 1.77
N CYS A 14 -0.51 -28.75 0.60
CA CYS A 14 -1.10 -27.68 -0.19
C CYS A 14 -2.19 -26.92 0.56
N VAL A 15 -3.07 -27.62 1.29
CA VAL A 15 -4.12 -26.98 2.09
C VAL A 15 -3.55 -26.15 3.23
N VAL A 16 -2.51 -26.63 3.93
CA VAL A 16 -1.87 -25.88 5.03
C VAL A 16 -1.18 -24.62 4.51
N GLN A 17 -0.48 -24.71 3.37
CA GLN A 17 0.20 -23.56 2.76
C GLN A 17 -0.76 -22.55 2.12
N ALA A 18 -1.94 -23.00 1.68
CA ALA A 18 -2.98 -22.15 1.11
C ALA A 18 -3.85 -21.44 2.18
N GLN A 19 -3.65 -21.71 3.47
CA GLN A 19 -4.36 -20.98 4.53
C GLN A 19 -3.87 -19.54 4.59
N ARG A 20 -4.78 -18.59 4.33
CA ARG A 20 -4.51 -17.17 4.58
C ARG A 20 -4.17 -16.98 6.08
N PRO A 21 -3.14 -16.19 6.42
CA PRO A 21 -2.86 -15.92 7.81
C PRO A 21 -4.05 -15.26 8.51
N PHE A 22 -4.27 -15.60 9.78
CA PHE A 22 -5.38 -15.08 10.60
C PHE A 22 -5.38 -13.55 10.72
N TYR A 23 -4.24 -12.91 10.48
CA TYR A 23 -4.08 -11.46 10.53
C TYR A 23 -4.37 -10.75 9.20
N ALA A 24 -4.52 -11.48 8.09
CA ALA A 24 -4.88 -10.90 6.80
C ALA A 24 -6.32 -10.33 6.88
N GLY A 25 -6.43 -9.00 6.89
CA GLY A 25 -7.71 -8.28 6.99
C GLY A 25 -8.17 -7.92 8.41
N LEU A 26 -7.32 -8.09 9.43
CA LEU A 26 -7.60 -7.57 10.78
C LEU A 26 -7.49 -6.05 10.86
N SER A 27 -6.62 -5.46 10.04
CA SER A 27 -6.53 -4.02 9.90
C SER A 27 -7.84 -3.50 9.27
N PRO A 28 -8.34 -2.34 9.73
CA PRO A 28 -9.43 -1.65 9.03
C PRO A 28 -9.13 -1.59 7.54
N ILE A 29 -10.13 -1.86 6.69
CA ILE A 29 -10.07 -1.48 5.28
C ILE A 29 -9.87 0.03 5.27
N GLY A 30 -8.65 0.45 4.95
CA GLY A 30 -8.16 1.82 5.10
C GLY A 30 -6.83 1.97 4.37
N TYR A 31 -6.37 3.20 4.26
CA TYR A 31 -5.11 3.50 3.59
C TYR A 31 -3.93 2.94 4.40
N PRO A 32 -2.88 2.42 3.75
CA PRO A 32 -1.67 2.02 4.46
C PRO A 32 -1.16 3.22 5.26
N GLN A 33 -0.80 2.98 6.52
CA GLN A 33 -0.07 3.96 7.31
C GLN A 33 1.28 4.15 6.62
N THR A 34 1.42 5.22 5.84
CA THR A 34 2.73 5.65 5.37
C THR A 34 3.52 6.02 6.61
N ALA A 35 4.64 5.33 6.86
CA ALA A 35 5.55 5.70 7.93
C ALA A 35 5.81 7.21 7.80
N GLU A 36 5.48 7.93 8.86
CA GLU A 36 5.62 9.38 8.90
C GLU A 36 7.06 9.73 8.53
N ASN A 37 7.19 10.72 7.65
CA ASN A 37 8.40 11.05 6.92
C ASN A 37 9.64 10.96 7.80
N ASP A 38 10.59 10.13 7.37
CA ASP A 38 11.91 10.03 7.98
C ASP A 38 12.48 11.44 8.15
N LEU A 39 12.72 11.87 9.39
CA LEU A 39 13.13 13.23 9.76
C LEU A 39 14.45 13.68 9.07
N LEU A 40 15.13 12.73 8.41
CA LEU A 40 16.32 12.93 7.57
C LEU A 40 16.02 13.47 6.16
N SER A 41 14.80 13.32 5.66
CA SER A 41 14.41 13.74 4.29
C SER A 41 14.51 15.27 4.15
N ASN A 42 14.00 16.02 5.14
CA ASN A 42 13.99 17.49 5.17
C ASN A 42 15.38 18.18 5.13
N ARG A 43 16.50 17.44 5.11
CA ARG A 43 17.85 18.02 5.14
C ARG A 43 18.34 18.55 3.79
N PHE A 44 17.68 18.18 2.69
CA PHE A 44 18.11 18.53 1.33
C PHE A 44 17.32 19.67 0.68
N GLY A 45 16.53 20.42 1.46
CA GLY A 45 15.71 21.52 0.93
C GLY A 45 14.37 21.08 0.35
N GLU A 46 13.78 20.01 0.91
CA GLU A 46 12.48 19.44 0.52
C GLU A 46 11.25 20.31 0.88
N ASP A 47 11.43 21.61 1.15
CA ASP A 47 10.32 22.57 1.33
C ASP A 47 9.68 22.96 -0.02
N GLU A 48 10.15 22.40 -1.13
CA GLU A 48 9.60 22.61 -2.46
C GLU A 48 8.36 21.74 -2.70
N ASP A 49 7.37 22.28 -3.43
CA ASP A 49 6.14 21.60 -3.87
C ASP A 49 6.49 20.46 -4.85
N GLN A 50 7.01 19.36 -4.31
CA GLN A 50 7.55 18.22 -5.04
C GLN A 50 6.84 16.90 -4.66
N PRO A 51 6.82 15.91 -5.57
CA PRO A 51 6.26 14.59 -5.30
C PRO A 51 7.08 13.81 -4.27
N ILE A 52 6.41 13.23 -3.27
CA ILE A 52 7.05 12.40 -2.25
C ILE A 52 7.68 11.13 -2.83
N GLU A 53 7.19 10.66 -3.97
CA GLU A 53 7.69 9.47 -4.68
C GLU A 53 9.09 9.66 -5.24
N ALA A 54 9.49 10.91 -5.50
CA ALA A 54 10.84 11.24 -5.92
C ALA A 54 11.85 11.17 -4.76
N ARG A 55 11.41 11.08 -3.50
CA ARG A 55 12.26 10.96 -2.30
C ARG A 55 13.37 12.03 -2.25
N GLY A 56 13.03 13.26 -2.64
CA GLY A 56 13.98 14.38 -2.70
C GLY A 56 14.94 14.36 -3.89
N ASP A 57 14.82 13.43 -4.84
CA ASP A 57 15.67 13.39 -6.04
C ASP A 57 15.26 14.45 -7.09
N GLY A 58 15.81 15.65 -6.95
CA GLY A 58 15.59 16.74 -7.91
C GLY A 58 16.10 16.43 -9.33
N ASN A 59 17.12 15.59 -9.50
CA ASN A 59 17.61 15.22 -10.84
C ASN A 59 16.62 14.32 -11.58
N LEU A 60 15.84 13.52 -10.85
CA LEU A 60 14.75 12.75 -11.42
C LEU A 60 13.62 13.67 -11.91
N ILE A 61 13.24 14.66 -11.09
CA ILE A 61 12.21 15.65 -11.43
C ILE A 61 12.63 16.45 -12.67
N ASN A 62 13.86 16.92 -12.72
CA ASN A 62 14.39 17.64 -13.89
C ASN A 62 14.35 16.79 -15.16
N ARG A 63 14.62 15.48 -15.06
CA ARG A 63 14.49 14.54 -16.19
C ARG A 63 13.04 14.39 -16.64
N PHE A 64 12.08 14.34 -15.72
CA PHE A 64 10.66 14.29 -16.08
C PHE A 64 10.18 15.58 -16.75
N ASN A 65 10.60 16.75 -16.23
CA ASN A 65 10.29 18.05 -16.82
C ASN A 65 10.85 18.21 -18.25
N ALA A 66 11.98 17.59 -18.55
CA ALA A 66 12.58 17.60 -19.88
C ALA A 66 11.89 16.65 -20.89
N MET A 67 11.06 15.72 -20.42
CA MET A 67 10.37 14.77 -21.29
C MET A 67 9.02 15.32 -21.79
N PRO A 68 8.59 14.95 -23.02
CA PRO A 68 7.23 15.17 -23.48
C PRO A 68 6.19 14.56 -22.51
N ILE A 69 5.02 15.19 -22.41
CA ILE A 69 3.99 14.80 -21.43
C ILE A 69 3.57 13.34 -21.55
N ASP A 70 3.50 12.81 -22.78
CA ASP A 70 3.10 11.42 -23.07
C ASP A 70 4.13 10.39 -22.56
N ASN A 71 5.37 10.82 -22.34
CA ASN A 71 6.47 9.98 -21.85
C ASN A 71 6.71 10.16 -20.35
N GLN A 72 6.00 11.09 -19.70
CA GLN A 72 6.10 11.27 -18.25
C GLN A 72 5.35 10.15 -17.53
N PRO A 73 5.87 9.67 -16.39
CA PRO A 73 5.18 8.63 -15.65
C PRO A 73 3.86 9.16 -15.07
N PHE A 74 2.81 8.34 -15.12
CA PHE A 74 1.47 8.73 -14.67
C PHE A 74 1.43 9.21 -13.21
N TRP A 75 2.29 8.64 -12.35
CA TRP A 75 2.35 9.03 -10.95
C TRP A 75 2.85 10.47 -10.79
N TYR A 76 3.76 10.92 -11.66
CA TYR A 76 4.27 12.29 -11.69
C TYR A 76 3.20 13.23 -12.24
N LEU A 77 2.45 12.83 -13.27
CA LEU A 77 1.35 13.68 -13.75
C LEU A 77 0.26 13.90 -12.68
N ASN A 78 0.05 12.93 -11.80
CA ASN A 78 -1.04 12.92 -10.81
C ASN A 78 -0.58 13.13 -9.36
N TRP A 79 0.70 13.47 -9.13
CA TRP A 79 1.25 13.46 -7.76
C TRP A 79 0.52 14.42 -6.82
N ARG A 80 0.07 15.59 -7.31
CA ARG A 80 -0.73 16.56 -6.55
C ARG A 80 -2.06 15.98 -6.09
N GLN A 81 -2.73 15.24 -6.98
CA GLN A 81 -3.99 14.57 -6.66
C GLN A 81 -3.77 13.46 -5.61
N TYR A 82 -2.70 12.68 -5.73
CA TYR A 82 -2.36 11.68 -4.73
C TYR A 82 -2.05 12.31 -3.37
N ASN A 83 -1.33 13.42 -3.33
CA ASN A 83 -1.07 14.15 -2.09
C ASN A 83 -2.35 14.67 -1.43
N ALA A 84 -3.28 15.22 -2.21
CA ALA A 84 -4.59 15.63 -1.69
C ALA A 84 -5.37 14.43 -1.13
N LEU A 85 -5.37 13.30 -1.83
CA LEU A 85 -6.00 12.05 -1.38
C LEU A 85 -5.35 11.47 -0.11
N ARG A 86 -4.04 11.64 0.07
CA ARG A 86 -3.33 11.22 1.29
C ARG A 86 -3.74 12.06 2.50
N GLN A 87 -3.90 13.37 2.32
CA GLN A 87 -4.35 14.27 3.39
C GLN A 87 -5.81 14.04 3.76
N ARG A 88 -6.66 13.72 2.77
CA ARG A 88 -8.10 13.50 2.95
C ARG A 88 -8.52 12.20 2.27
N PRO A 89 -8.17 11.04 2.86
CA PRO A 89 -8.51 9.75 2.30
C PRO A 89 -10.02 9.58 2.19
N GLN A 90 -10.48 9.08 1.06
CA GLN A 90 -11.89 8.71 0.90
C GLN A 90 -12.15 7.47 1.76
N THR A 91 -12.84 7.66 2.87
CA THR A 91 -13.25 6.56 3.75
C THR A 91 -14.62 6.06 3.31
N TYR A 92 -14.76 4.74 3.24
CA TYR A 92 -16.05 4.10 3.01
C TYR A 92 -16.56 3.56 4.35
N PRO A 93 -17.87 3.67 4.64
CA PRO A 93 -18.42 3.09 5.85
C PRO A 93 -18.19 1.58 5.81
N GLN A 94 -17.47 1.07 6.81
CA GLN A 94 -17.26 -0.37 6.92
C GLN A 94 -18.58 -1.04 7.26
N ARG A 95 -18.90 -2.14 6.55
CA ARG A 95 -20.08 -2.95 6.87
C ARG A 95 -19.97 -3.40 8.33
N PRO A 96 -20.99 -3.16 9.18
CA PRO A 96 -20.94 -3.55 10.58
C PRO A 96 -20.75 -5.06 10.72
N ASN A 97 -19.74 -5.46 11.49
CA ASN A 97 -19.43 -6.87 11.76
C ASN A 97 -20.14 -7.32 13.04
N SER A 98 -21.14 -8.22 12.91
CA SER A 98 -21.91 -8.77 14.02
C SER A 98 -21.08 -9.60 15.02
N PHE A 99 -19.91 -10.09 14.62
CA PHE A 99 -19.02 -10.88 15.48
C PHE A 99 -18.12 -10.00 16.37
N ILE A 100 -17.74 -8.82 15.89
CA ILE A 100 -16.89 -7.89 16.65
C ILE A 100 -17.74 -6.95 17.52
N ASN A 101 -18.85 -6.44 16.97
CA ASN A 101 -19.68 -5.44 17.63
C ASN A 101 -20.49 -5.99 18.82
N ARG A 102 -20.56 -7.31 19.01
CA ARG A 102 -21.29 -7.94 20.12
C ARG A 102 -20.52 -7.85 21.46
N PHE A 103 -19.20 -7.65 21.42
CA PHE A 103 -18.32 -7.74 22.60
C PHE A 103 -17.70 -6.42 23.07
N ARG A 104 -17.97 -5.28 22.40
CA ARG A 104 -17.61 -3.94 22.92
C ARG A 104 -18.86 -3.30 23.53
N LYS A 105 -18.91 -3.27 24.86
CA LYS A 105 -19.87 -2.48 25.66
C LYS A 105 -19.07 -1.49 26.50
#